data_AF-X1S0U2-F1
#
_entry.id   AF-X1S0U2-F1
#
_cell.length_a   1.000
_cell.length_b   1.000
_cell.length_c   1.000
_cell.angle_alpha   90.00
_cell.angle_beta   90.00
_cell.angle_gamma   90.00
#
_symmetry.space_group_name_H-M   'P 1'
#
loop_
_entity.id
_entity.type
_entity.pdbx_description
1 polymer ?
#
loop_
_entity_poly.entity_id
_entity_poly.type
_entity_poly.pdbx_seq_one_letter_code
_entity_poly.pdbx_strand_id
1 'polypeptide(L)' 'MKKIKDDLVLELKKIMKEKDLSASVVSKFVGCNQAQVGRWVKGQARPTSVYRDLIRKALRHMRKF' A
#
# COMPACT_ATOMS: atom_id res chain seq x y z
N MET A 1 15.56 -14.72 2.71
CA MET A 1 15.15 -13.30 2.90
C MET A 1 14.14 -13.19 4.03
N LYS A 2 14.42 -12.43 5.10
CA LYS A 2 13.42 -12.10 6.14
C LYS A 2 12.43 -11.08 5.56
N LYS A 3 11.14 -11.43 5.48
CA LYS A 3 10.09 -10.49 5.06
C LYS A 3 10.02 -9.35 6.08
N ILE A 4 10.07 -8.12 5.59
CA ILE A 4 9.88 -6.92 6.40
C ILE A 4 8.41 -6.87 6.86
N LYS A 5 8.19 -6.74 8.17
CA LYS A 5 6.87 -6.43 8.74
C LYS A 5 6.78 -4.92 8.96
N ASP A 6 5.90 -4.26 8.20
CA ASP A 6 5.50 -2.86 8.41
C ASP A 6 3.97 -2.87 8.50
N ASP A 7 3.44 -2.55 9.67
CA ASP A 7 2.00 -2.67 9.97
C ASP A 7 1.16 -1.87 8.98
N LEU A 8 1.68 -0.74 8.50
CA LEU A 8 1.01 0.10 7.51
C LEU A 8 0.86 -0.60 6.16
N VAL A 9 1.88 -1.36 5.74
CA VAL A 9 1.85 -2.13 4.49
C VAL A 9 0.96 -3.37 4.64
N LEU A 10 0.88 -3.94 5.85
CA LEU A 10 -0.06 -5.02 6.15
C LEU A 10 -1.52 -4.52 6.06
N GLU A 11 -1.82 -3.34 6.60
CA GLU A 11 -3.13 -2.71 6.43
C GLU A 11 -3.46 -2.42 4.96
N LEU A 12 -2.49 -1.89 4.20
CA LEU A 12 -2.65 -1.66 2.76
C LEU A 12 -2.96 -2.96 2.03
N LYS A 13 -2.25 -4.04 2.34
CA LYS A 13 -2.49 -5.36 1.75
C LYS A 13 -3.85 -5.93 2.15
N LYS A 14 -4.30 -5.70 3.39
CA LYS A 14 -5.61 -6.16 3.89
C LYS A 14 -6.73 -5.50 3.11
N ILE A 15 -6.74 -4.16 3.01
CA ILE A 15 -7.80 -3.44 2.29
C ILE A 15 -7.79 -3.75 0.79
N MET A 16 -6.61 -3.98 0.20
CA MET A 16 -6.51 -4.44 -1.19
C MET A 16 -7.23 -5.77 -1.39
N LYS A 17 -7.08 -6.72 -0.45
CA LYS A 17 -7.75 -8.01 -0.53
C LYS A 17 -9.26 -7.89 -0.24
N GLU A 18 -9.65 -7.10 0.75
CA GLU A 18 -11.06 -6.92 1.14
C GLU A 18 -11.91 -6.29 0.04
N LYS A 19 -11.33 -5.39 -0.75
CA LYS A 19 -12.02 -4.64 -1.80
C LYS A 19 -11.64 -5.08 -3.22
N ASP A 20 -10.91 -6.20 -3.35
CA ASP A 20 -10.38 -6.73 -4.60
C ASP A 20 -9.66 -5.67 -5.47
N LEU A 21 -8.83 -4.84 -4.82
CA LEU A 21 -8.12 -3.74 -5.48
C LEU A 21 -6.75 -4.20 -5.99
N SER A 22 -6.50 -3.94 -7.27
CA SER A 22 -5.20 -4.15 -7.88
C SER A 22 -4.17 -3.11 -7.42
N ALA A 23 -2.89 -3.45 -7.54
CA ALA A 23 -1.79 -2.51 -7.25
C ALA A 23 -1.86 -1.24 -8.13
N SER A 24 -2.39 -1.35 -9.36
CA SER A 24 -2.61 -0.23 -10.27
C SER A 24 -3.67 0.73 -9.77
N VAL A 25 -4.78 0.22 -9.22
CA VAL A 25 -5.81 1.05 -8.60
C VAL A 25 -5.27 1.74 -7.36
N VAL A 26 -4.63 0.99 -6.47
CA VAL A 26 -4.07 1.53 -5.22
C VAL A 26 -3.00 2.59 -5.49
N SER A 27 -2.20 2.44 -6.54
CA SER A 27 -1.15 3.41 -6.86
C SER A 27 -1.73 4.78 -7.22
N LYS A 28 -2.95 4.85 -7.76
CA LYS A 28 -3.68 6.11 -8.00
C LYS A 28 -4.12 6.77 -6.69
N PHE A 29 -4.60 6.00 -5.72
CA PHE A 29 -4.93 6.52 -4.39
C PHE A 29 -3.72 7.05 -3.63
N VAL A 30 -2.57 6.38 -3.77
CA VAL A 30 -1.32 6.75 -3.09
C VAL A 30 -0.56 7.85 -3.84
N GLY A 31 -0.75 7.99 -5.15
CA GLY A 31 0.02 8.91 -5.99
C GLY A 31 1.43 8.38 -6.31
N CYS A 32 1.54 7.10 -6.66
CA CYS A 32 2.82 6.47 -7.02
C CYS A 32 2.67 5.48 -8.19
N ASN A 33 3.75 4.79 -8.54
CA ASN A 33 3.75 3.75 -9.57
C ASN A 33 3.26 2.39 -9.00
N GLN A 34 2.50 1.62 -9.79
CA GLN A 34 2.01 0.28 -9.45
C GLN A 34 3.12 -0.69 -9.01
N ALA A 35 4.29 -0.62 -9.65
CA ALA A 35 5.42 -1.49 -9.32
C ALA A 35 5.94 -1.23 -7.89
N GLN A 36 5.79 -0.01 -7.40
CA GLN A 36 6.19 0.39 -6.06
C GLN A 36 5.23 -0.20 -5.01
N VAL A 37 3.93 -0.09 -5.24
CA VAL A 37 2.90 -0.76 -4.42
C VAL A 37 3.14 -2.27 -4.39
N GLY A 38 3.39 -2.87 -5.55
CA GLY A 38 3.70 -4.30 -5.69
C GLY A 38 4.91 -4.73 -4.85
N ARG A 39 5.99 -3.95 -4.87
CA ARG A 39 7.18 -4.21 -4.05
C ARG A 39 6.90 -4.12 -2.55
N TRP A 40 6.08 -3.16 -2.10
CA TRP A 40 5.69 -3.06 -0.70
C TRP A 40 4.87 -4.28 -0.24
N VAL A 41 3.80 -4.63 -0.95
CA VAL A 41 2.90 -5.73 -0.54
C VAL A 41 3.54 -7.12 -0.62
N LYS A 42 4.59 -7.27 -1.45
CA LYS A 42 5.45 -8.47 -1.51
C LYS A 42 6.55 -8.47 -0.43
N GLY A 43 6.73 -7.37 0.29
CA GLY A 43 7.77 -7.20 1.31
C GLY A 43 9.18 -7.04 0.75
N GLN A 44 9.29 -6.61 -0.52
CA GLN A 44 10.55 -6.42 -1.24
C GLN A 44 11.16 -5.02 -1.00
N ALA A 45 10.34 -4.05 -0.60
CA ALA A 45 10.79 -2.70 -0.28
C ALA A 45 9.97 -2.13 0.88
N ARG A 46 10.53 -1.15 1.60
CA ARG A 46 9.80 -0.32 2.58
C ARG A 46 9.38 1.00 1.94
N PRO A 47 8.19 1.52 2.26
CA PRO A 47 7.86 2.91 1.94
C PRO A 47 8.75 3.86 2.76
N THR A 48 9.22 4.93 2.12
CA THR A 48 9.89 6.04 2.82
C THR A 48 8.88 6.82 3.68
N SER A 49 9.33 7.71 4.55
CA SER A 49 8.46 8.56 5.38
C SER A 49 7.36 9.24 4.57
N VAL A 50 7.72 9.87 3.45
CA VAL A 50 6.78 10.53 2.52
C VAL A 50 5.69 9.56 2.04
N TYR A 51 6.06 8.37 1.59
CA TYR A 51 5.07 7.39 1.12
C TYR A 51 4.24 6.79 2.25
N ARG A 52 4.75 6.71 3.48
CA ARG A 52 3.95 6.27 4.63
C ARG A 52 2.80 7.22 4.90
N ASP A 53 3.02 8.52 4.80
CA ASP A 53 1.94 9.51 4.96
C ASP A 53 0.91 9.45 3.82
N LEU A 54 1.38 9.25 2.59
CA LEU A 54 0.49 9.05 1.44
C LEU A 54 -0.32 7.76 1.56
N ILE A 55 0.27 6.66 2.02
CA ILE A 55 -0.43 5.40 2.28
C ILE A 55 -1.49 5.60 3.36
N ARG A 56 -1.20 6.33 4.46
CA ARG A 56 -2.22 6.64 5.48
C ARG A 56 -3.40 7.42 4.91
N LYS A 57 -3.13 8.42 4.06
CA LYS A 57 -4.18 9.18 3.35
C LYS A 57 -5.02 8.27 2.44
N ALA A 58 -4.35 7.44 1.63
CA ALA A 58 -5.00 6.48 0.74
C ALA A 58 -5.88 5.49 1.51
N LEU A 59 -5.40 4.93 2.62
CA LEU A 59 -6.16 4.02 3.48
C LEU A 59 -7.43 4.68 4.02
N ARG A 60 -7.34 5.93 4.51
CA ARG A 60 -8.52 6.68 4.97
C ARG A 60 -9.54 6.90 3.86
N HIS A 61 -9.08 7.15 2.64
CA HIS A 61 -9.96 7.34 1.50
C HIS A 61 -10.63 6.03 1.07
N MET A 62 -9.84 4.96 0.88
CA MET A 62 -10.33 3.65 0.46
C MET A 62 -11.28 2.99 1.47
N ARG A 63 -11.17 3.31 2.77
CA ARG A 63 -12.12 2.82 3.79
C ARG A 63 -13.52 3.44 3.67
N LYS A 64 -13.62 4.65 3.11
CA LYS A 64 -14.88 5.38 2.93
C LYS A 64 -15.55 5.12 1.58
N PHE A 65 -14.77 4.62 0.62
CA PHE A 65 -15.22 4.18 -0.69
C PHE A 65 -15.89 2.81 -0.58
#